data_AF-A0A0G0FPT2-F1
#
_entry.id   AF-A0A0G0FPT2-F1
#
_cell.length_a   1.000
_cell.length_b   1.000
_cell.length_c   1.000
_cell.angle_alpha   90.00
_cell.angle_beta   90.00
_cell.angle_gamma   90.00
#
_symmetry.space_group_name_H-M   'P 1'
#
loop_
_entity.id
_entity.type
_entity.pdbx_description
1 polymer ?
#
loop_
_entity_poly.entity_id
_entity_poly.type
_entity_poly.pdbx_seq_one_letter_code
_entity_poly.pdbx_strand_id
1 'polypeptide(L)'
;MAEEKKNHKLHFSKGEAIRFGFEKAKKHLFFFVVLFLIWIGVSAVYGALNFFLLTQVGPDGSLLLNIINWIFSSIITLGMISIALKIVDNKKAEYKDLFFLNWKLLFVYIIANLVRSIAIIVGFILLIIPGIIIAIKLQFLEYLIVDKKMGFEAISKSWEMTKGVKWNLFVFGILLTLINILGALALIVGLFVSLPLSMVATAFVYKKLVSQV
;
A
#
# COMPACT_ATOMS: atom_id res chain seq x y z
N MET A 1 36.13 -16.28 -24.10
CA MET A 1 34.85 -15.66 -24.50
C MET A 1 33.86 -15.72 -23.35
N ALA A 2 34.22 -15.12 -22.21
CA ALA A 2 33.55 -15.31 -20.91
C ALA A 2 33.08 -13.97 -20.30
N GLU A 3 32.59 -13.06 -21.13
CA GLU A 3 32.20 -11.70 -20.69
C GLU A 3 30.94 -11.15 -21.38
N GLU A 4 29.96 -12.00 -21.72
CA GLU A 4 28.60 -11.48 -21.89
C GLU A 4 27.93 -11.34 -20.53
N LYS A 5 28.23 -10.19 -19.92
CA LYS A 5 27.47 -9.59 -18.82
C LYS A 5 25.98 -9.73 -19.09
N LYS A 6 25.36 -10.71 -18.43
CA LYS A 6 23.91 -10.79 -18.27
C LYS A 6 23.48 -9.65 -17.34
N ASN A 7 23.52 -8.42 -17.85
CA ASN A 7 22.80 -7.27 -17.32
C ASN A 7 21.30 -7.57 -17.48
N HIS A 8 20.76 -8.46 -16.65
CA HIS A 8 19.33 -8.50 -16.39
C HIS A 8 19.02 -7.20 -15.67
N LYS A 9 18.83 -6.15 -16.45
CA LYS A 9 18.31 -4.86 -16.02
C LYS A 9 17.00 -5.17 -15.30
N LEU A 10 17.03 -5.15 -13.96
CA LEU A 10 15.84 -5.23 -13.10
C LEU A 10 14.88 -4.12 -13.53
N HIS A 11 13.95 -4.40 -14.44
CA HIS A 11 13.08 -3.38 -15.00
C HIS A 11 11.68 -3.96 -15.16
N PHE A 12 10.76 -3.43 -14.36
CA PHE A 12 9.36 -3.45 -14.72
C PHE A 12 9.07 -2.27 -15.64
N SER A 13 8.16 -2.46 -16.60
CA SER A 13 7.64 -1.38 -17.42
C SER A 13 6.55 -0.63 -16.65
N LYS A 14 6.73 0.68 -16.44
CA LYS A 14 5.77 1.54 -15.73
C LYS A 14 4.43 1.59 -16.47
N GLY A 15 4.47 1.74 -17.80
CA GLY A 15 3.28 1.78 -18.63
C GLY A 15 2.54 0.44 -18.65
N GLU A 16 3.27 -0.67 -18.65
CA GLU A 16 2.68 -2.01 -18.51
C GLU A 16 1.99 -2.16 -17.15
N ALA A 17 2.63 -1.74 -16.05
CA ALA A 17 2.05 -1.80 -14.71
C ALA A 17 0.78 -0.94 -14.57
N ILE A 18 0.80 0.28 -15.09
CA ILE A 18 -0.37 1.18 -15.07
C ILE A 18 -1.51 0.60 -15.92
N ARG A 19 -1.22 0.12 -17.13
CA ARG A 19 -2.21 -0.50 -18.00
C ARG A 19 -2.80 -1.75 -17.36
N PHE A 20 -1.97 -2.62 -16.79
CA PHE A 20 -2.42 -3.81 -16.07
C PHE A 20 -3.32 -3.43 -14.88
N GLY A 21 -2.91 -2.45 -14.08
CA GLY A 21 -3.70 -1.92 -12.96
C GLY A 21 -5.05 -1.39 -13.43
N PHE A 22 -5.10 -0.62 -14.52
CA PHE A 22 -6.32 -0.07 -15.09
C PHE A 22 -7.29 -1.17 -15.58
N GLU A 23 -6.79 -2.13 -16.36
CA GLU A 23 -7.61 -3.24 -16.89
C GLU A 23 -8.22 -4.07 -15.75
N LYS A 24 -7.43 -4.37 -14.72
CA LYS A 24 -7.89 -5.11 -13.55
C LYS A 24 -8.85 -4.30 -12.69
N ALA A 25 -8.55 -3.03 -12.43
CA ALA A 25 -9.43 -2.13 -11.69
C ALA A 25 -10.81 -2.02 -12.37
N LYS A 26 -10.83 -1.84 -13.70
CA LYS A 26 -12.06 -1.78 -14.49
C LYS A 26 -12.85 -3.09 -14.43
N LYS A 27 -12.17 -4.24 -14.56
CA LYS A 27 -12.81 -5.57 -14.47
C LYS A 27 -13.46 -5.83 -13.10
N HIS A 28 -12.88 -5.28 -12.03
CA HIS A 28 -13.34 -5.46 -10.67
C HIS A 28 -13.99 -4.18 -10.08
N LEU A 29 -14.44 -3.26 -10.93
CA LEU A 29 -14.86 -1.92 -10.49
C LEU A 29 -15.98 -1.97 -9.45
N PHE A 30 -17.03 -2.76 -9.68
CA PHE A 30 -18.14 -2.90 -8.75
C PHE A 30 -17.68 -3.37 -7.36
N PHE A 31 -16.76 -4.34 -7.32
CA PHE A 31 -16.19 -4.83 -6.07
C PHE A 31 -15.46 -3.72 -5.30
N PHE A 32 -14.65 -2.92 -5.99
CA PHE A 32 -13.97 -1.77 -5.37
C PHE A 32 -14.92 -0.65 -4.95
N VAL A 33 -15.96 -0.36 -5.73
CA VAL A 33 -16.98 0.64 -5.36
C VAL A 33 -17.67 0.24 -4.06
N VAL A 34 -18.08 -1.01 -3.91
CA VAL A 34 -18.68 -1.51 -2.67
C VAL A 34 -17.69 -1.40 -1.50
N LEU A 35 -16.42 -1.77 -1.70
CA LEU A 35 -15.38 -1.59 -0.68
C LEU A 35 -15.22 -0.12 -0.26
N PHE A 36 -15.20 0.81 -1.20
CA PHE A 36 -15.08 2.23 -0.90
C PHE A 36 -16.31 2.77 -0.17
N LEU A 37 -17.51 2.35 -0.55
CA LEU A 37 -18.74 2.76 0.15
C LEU A 37 -18.75 2.26 1.60
N ILE A 38 -18.32 1.02 1.84
CA ILE A 38 -18.15 0.49 3.20
C ILE A 38 -17.13 1.32 3.97
N TRP A 39 -15.97 1.61 3.36
CA TRP A 39 -14.93 2.41 4.00
C TRP A 39 -15.40 3.84 4.32
N ILE A 40 -16.15 4.49 3.42
CA ILE A 40 -16.76 5.81 3.64
C ILE A 40 -17.75 5.75 4.81
N GLY A 41 -18.63 4.74 4.84
CA GLY A 41 -19.60 4.56 5.93
C GLY A 41 -18.92 4.38 7.28
N VAL A 42 -17.91 3.51 7.36
CA VAL A 42 -17.13 3.30 8.59
C VAL A 42 -16.40 4.58 9.01
N SER A 43 -15.80 5.30 8.06
CA SER A 43 -15.09 6.56 8.33
C SER A 43 -16.03 7.65 8.82
N ALA A 44 -17.25 7.73 8.29
CA ALA A 44 -18.27 8.68 8.74
C ALA A 44 -18.72 8.39 10.18
N VAL A 45 -18.96 7.12 10.51
CA VAL A 45 -19.30 6.70 11.89
C VAL A 45 -18.16 7.02 12.86
N TYR A 46 -16.92 6.67 12.50
CA TYR A 46 -15.75 7.02 13.30
C TYR A 46 -15.64 8.54 13.52
N GLY A 47 -15.78 9.34 12.45
CA GLY A 47 -15.71 10.79 12.53
C GLY A 47 -16.78 11.40 13.45
N ALA A 48 -18.02 10.93 13.35
CA ALA A 48 -19.12 11.38 14.21
C ALA A 48 -18.87 11.01 15.69
N LEU A 49 -18.42 9.79 15.96
CA LEU A 49 -18.08 9.34 17.32
C LEU A 49 -16.90 10.13 17.89
N ASN A 50 -15.86 10.34 17.09
CA ASN A 50 -14.68 11.10 17.50
C ASN A 50 -15.04 12.55 17.83
N PHE A 51 -15.84 13.20 16.97
CA PHE A 51 -16.34 14.55 17.21
C PHE A 51 -17.18 14.63 18.49
N PHE A 52 -18.08 13.67 18.72
CA PHE A 52 -18.88 13.60 19.94
C PHE A 52 -18.01 13.44 21.20
N LEU A 53 -17.06 12.49 21.20
CA LEU A 53 -16.18 12.28 22.34
C LEU A 53 -15.30 13.50 22.64
N LEU A 54 -14.74 14.14 21.60
CA LEU A 54 -13.95 15.35 21.76
C LEU A 54 -14.74 16.50 22.37
N THR A 55 -16.02 16.64 22.04
CA THR A 55 -16.86 17.74 22.54
C THR A 55 -17.49 17.48 23.91
N GLN A 56 -17.79 16.21 24.24
CA GLN A 56 -18.50 15.86 25.49
C GLN A 56 -17.57 15.34 26.60
N VAL A 57 -16.51 14.61 26.25
CA VAL A 57 -15.59 13.96 27.20
C VAL A 57 -14.23 14.65 27.22
N GLY A 58 -13.83 15.28 26.11
CA GLY A 58 -12.54 15.91 25.93
C GLY A 58 -11.50 15.00 25.25
N PRO A 59 -10.24 15.46 25.12
CA PRO A 59 -9.21 14.79 24.34
C PRO A 59 -8.95 13.34 24.78
N ASP A 60 -8.98 13.08 26.08
CA ASP A 60 -8.64 11.76 26.65
C ASP A 60 -9.65 10.69 26.26
N GLY A 61 -10.94 11.04 26.15
CA GLY A 61 -11.99 10.13 25.67
C GLY A 61 -11.80 9.72 24.20
N SER A 62 -11.15 10.56 23.39
CA SER A 62 -10.89 10.28 21.98
C SER A 62 -9.66 9.39 21.75
N LEU A 63 -8.72 9.33 22.71
CA LEU A 63 -7.46 8.59 22.56
C LEU A 63 -7.69 7.10 22.32
N LEU A 64 -8.56 6.47 23.13
CA LEU A 64 -8.89 5.05 22.97
C LEU A 64 -9.52 4.77 21.60
N LEU A 65 -10.44 5.64 21.15
CA LEU A 65 -11.10 5.51 19.85
C LEU A 65 -10.10 5.66 18.70
N ASN A 66 -9.14 6.58 18.80
CA ASN A 66 -8.08 6.78 17.82
C ASN A 66 -7.19 5.53 17.69
N ILE A 67 -6.81 4.92 18.83
CA ILE A 67 -6.03 3.68 18.85
C ILE A 67 -6.81 2.54 18.20
N ILE A 68 -8.08 2.37 18.54
CA ILE A 68 -8.96 1.35 17.93
C ILE A 68 -9.04 1.57 16.41
N ASN A 69 -9.25 2.81 15.97
CA ASN A 69 -9.32 3.13 14.55
C ASN A 69 -7.99 2.90 13.82
N TRP A 70 -6.85 3.15 14.46
CA TRP A 70 -5.54 2.88 13.88
C TRP A 70 -5.30 1.38 13.69
N ILE A 71 -5.68 0.55 14.67
CA ILE A 71 -5.62 -0.92 14.55
C ILE A 71 -6.57 -1.41 13.45
N PHE A 72 -7.81 -0.90 13.43
CA PHE A 72 -8.79 -1.24 12.40
C PHE A 72 -8.28 -0.87 11.00
N SER A 73 -7.75 0.34 10.83
CA SER A 73 -7.18 0.83 9.57
C SER A 73 -6.00 -0.03 9.11
N SER A 74 -5.19 -0.54 10.05
CA SER A 74 -4.09 -1.46 9.77
C SER A 74 -4.59 -2.80 9.20
N ILE A 75 -5.65 -3.35 9.78
CA ILE A 75 -6.30 -4.58 9.28
C ILE A 75 -6.83 -4.35 7.86
N ILE A 76 -7.55 -3.24 7.63
CA ILE A 76 -8.08 -2.90 6.30
C ILE A 76 -6.95 -2.76 5.28
N THR A 77 -5.85 -2.07 5.64
CA THR A 77 -4.69 -1.88 4.73
C THR A 77 -4.09 -3.22 4.29
N LEU A 78 -3.82 -4.12 5.24
CA LEU A 78 -3.30 -5.46 4.96
C LEU A 78 -4.27 -6.31 4.12
N GLY A 79 -5.57 -6.22 4.43
CA GLY A 79 -6.63 -6.87 3.68
C GLY A 79 -6.72 -6.40 2.23
N MET A 80 -6.59 -5.09 2.02
CA MET A 80 -6.57 -4.48 0.69
C MET A 80 -5.34 -4.91 -0.13
N ILE A 81 -4.18 -5.04 0.51
CA ILE A 81 -2.97 -5.60 -0.14
C ILE A 81 -3.21 -7.06 -0.54
N SER A 82 -3.79 -7.87 0.35
CA SER A 82 -4.15 -9.27 0.06
C SER A 82 -5.06 -9.39 -1.15
N ILE A 83 -6.09 -8.55 -1.23
CA ILE A 83 -7.00 -8.45 -2.38
C ILE A 83 -6.25 -8.06 -3.65
N ALA A 84 -5.41 -7.02 -3.60
CA ALA A 84 -4.65 -6.57 -4.76
C ALA A 84 -3.72 -7.68 -5.30
N LEU A 85 -3.02 -8.39 -4.40
CA LEU A 85 -2.19 -9.54 -4.74
C LEU A 85 -2.98 -10.68 -5.38
N LYS A 86 -4.17 -11.00 -4.85
CA LYS A 86 -5.07 -12.01 -5.46
C LYS A 86 -5.53 -11.62 -6.86
N ILE A 87 -5.89 -10.36 -7.07
CA ILE A 87 -6.30 -9.84 -8.38
C ILE A 87 -5.16 -9.94 -9.39
N VAL A 88 -3.92 -9.63 -8.99
CA VAL A 88 -2.72 -9.82 -9.81
C VAL A 88 -2.52 -11.31 -10.14
N ASP A 89 -2.67 -12.18 -9.14
CA ASP A 89 -2.55 -13.64 -9.29
C ASP A 89 -3.74 -14.28 -10.03
N ASN A 90 -4.69 -13.50 -10.56
CA ASN A 90 -5.95 -13.97 -11.17
C ASN A 90 -6.81 -14.86 -10.27
N LYS A 91 -6.64 -14.77 -8.94
CA LYS A 91 -7.46 -15.45 -7.95
C LYS A 91 -8.71 -14.63 -7.66
N LYS A 92 -9.79 -15.30 -7.27
CA LYS A 92 -11.03 -14.63 -6.85
C LYS A 92 -10.77 -13.87 -5.53
N ALA A 93 -10.92 -12.54 -5.58
CA ALA A 93 -10.90 -11.70 -4.39
C ALA A 93 -12.29 -11.67 -3.76
N GLU A 94 -12.35 -11.82 -2.44
CA GLU A 94 -13.59 -11.82 -1.68
C GLU A 94 -13.50 -10.84 -0.50
N TYR A 95 -14.62 -10.26 -0.06
CA TYR A 95 -14.62 -9.28 1.04
C TYR A 95 -14.09 -9.86 2.36
N LYS A 96 -14.23 -11.17 2.57
CA LYS A 96 -13.67 -11.87 3.75
C LYS A 96 -12.14 -11.83 3.79
N ASP A 97 -11.49 -11.61 2.64
CA ASP A 97 -10.03 -11.49 2.56
C ASP A 97 -9.51 -10.21 3.20
N LEU A 98 -10.39 -9.22 3.45
CA LEU A 98 -10.05 -8.04 4.24
C LEU A 98 -9.65 -8.38 5.67
N PHE A 99 -10.29 -9.41 6.25
CA PHE A 99 -10.16 -9.77 7.66
C PHE A 99 -9.44 -11.09 7.87
N PHE A 100 -8.94 -11.72 6.80
CA PHE A 100 -8.20 -12.98 6.87
C PHE A 100 -6.74 -12.76 7.29
N LEU A 101 -6.53 -12.21 8.49
CA LEU A 101 -5.21 -11.90 9.02
C LEU A 101 -4.94 -12.61 10.33
N ASN A 102 -3.77 -13.23 10.40
CA ASN A 102 -3.25 -13.82 11.62
C ASN A 102 -2.80 -12.68 12.56
N TRP A 103 -3.22 -12.73 13.84
CA TRP A 103 -2.81 -11.76 14.87
C TRP A 103 -1.29 -11.56 14.94
N LYS A 104 -0.50 -12.62 14.72
CA LYS A 104 0.96 -12.54 14.64
C LYS A 104 1.43 -11.64 13.49
N LEU A 105 0.81 -11.76 12.31
CA LEU A 105 1.18 -10.95 11.14
C LEU A 105 0.76 -9.49 11.33
N LEU A 106 -0.40 -9.24 11.94
CA LEU A 106 -0.83 -7.88 12.28
C LEU A 106 0.16 -7.22 13.25
N PHE A 107 0.60 -7.95 14.28
CA PHE A 107 1.61 -7.44 15.22
C PHE A 107 2.94 -7.12 14.52
N VAL A 108 3.44 -8.02 13.67
CA VAL A 108 4.65 -7.77 12.87
C VAL A 108 4.46 -6.52 12.00
N TYR A 109 3.33 -6.40 11.30
CA TYR A 109 3.04 -5.23 10.47
C TYR A 109 3.05 -3.94 11.27
N ILE A 110 2.38 -3.90 12.42
CA ILE A 110 2.31 -2.70 13.25
C ILE A 110 3.71 -2.23 13.66
N ILE A 111 4.53 -3.13 14.19
CA ILE A 111 5.88 -2.79 14.64
C ILE A 111 6.79 -2.42 13.46
N ALA A 112 6.73 -3.19 12.37
CA ALA A 112 7.55 -2.92 11.18
C ALA A 112 7.15 -1.60 10.49
N ASN A 113 5.86 -1.26 10.48
CA ASN A 113 5.35 0.00 9.95
C ASN A 113 5.76 1.18 10.84
N LEU A 114 5.77 1.01 12.16
CA LEU A 114 6.28 2.03 13.09
C LEU A 114 7.77 2.30 12.86
N VAL A 115 8.60 1.25 12.75
CA VAL A 115 10.03 1.36 12.44
C VAL A 115 10.24 2.06 11.09
N ARG A 116 9.49 1.65 10.06
CA ARG A 116 9.50 2.29 8.74
C ARG A 116 9.15 3.78 8.83
N SER A 117 8.09 4.12 9.55
CA SER A 117 7.61 5.50 9.68
C SER A 117 8.63 6.38 10.38
N ILE A 118 9.22 5.90 11.48
CA ILE A 118 10.31 6.60 12.18
C ILE A 118 11.52 6.80 11.25
N ALA A 119 11.94 5.77 10.52
CA ALA A 119 13.06 5.87 9.58
C ALA A 119 12.80 6.90 8.47
N ILE A 120 11.58 6.96 7.94
CA ILE A 120 11.16 7.94 6.94
C ILE A 120 11.18 9.35 7.53
N ILE A 121 10.61 9.55 8.73
CA ILE A 121 10.56 10.85 9.42
C ILE A 121 11.98 11.35 9.72
N VAL A 122 12.84 10.51 10.30
CA VAL A 122 14.26 10.86 10.54
C VAL A 122 14.96 11.19 9.23
N GLY A 123 14.69 10.42 8.18
CA GLY A 123 15.17 10.70 6.83
C GLY A 123 14.80 12.12 6.39
N PHE A 124 13.53 12.50 6.49
CA PHE A 124 13.04 13.84 6.13
C PHE A 124 13.57 14.96 7.03
N ILE A 125 13.74 14.72 8.33
CA ILE A 125 14.32 15.68 9.28
C ILE A 125 15.77 15.98 8.91
N LEU A 126 16.54 14.95 8.54
CA LEU A 126 17.92 15.15 8.09
C LEU A 126 17.94 15.91 6.76
N LEU A 127 17.23 15.41 5.73
CA LEU A 127 17.10 16.02 4.41
C LEU A 127 15.92 15.39 3.62
N ILE A 128 15.27 16.15 2.73
CA ILE A 128 14.15 15.64 1.91
C ILE A 128 14.52 14.39 1.09
N ILE A 129 15.72 14.38 0.48
CA ILE A 129 16.16 13.32 -0.43
C ILE A 129 16.32 11.96 0.30
N PRO A 130 17.05 11.86 1.44
CA PRO A 130 17.08 10.64 2.26
C PRO A 130 15.71 10.10 2.65
N GLY A 131 14.77 10.97 3.06
CA GLY A 131 13.39 10.56 3.39
C GLY A 131 12.69 9.84 2.24
N ILE A 132 12.76 10.43 1.03
CA ILE A 132 12.22 9.83 -0.19
C ILE A 132 12.89 8.49 -0.52
N ILE A 133 14.22 8.41 -0.40
CA ILE A 133 14.97 7.17 -0.67
C ILE A 133 14.52 6.04 0.27
N ILE A 134 14.37 6.32 1.57
CA ILE A 134 13.91 5.33 2.56
C ILE A 134 12.46 4.91 2.26
N ALA A 135 11.59 5.86 1.94
CA ALA A 135 10.19 5.58 1.62
C ALA A 135 10.05 4.63 0.42
N ILE A 136 10.83 4.86 -0.65
CA ILE A 136 10.88 3.98 -1.83
C ILE A 136 11.40 2.59 -1.45
N LYS A 137 12.46 2.53 -0.65
CA LYS A 137 13.10 1.25 -0.31
C LYS A 137 12.24 0.37 0.59
N LEU A 138 11.42 0.98 1.43
CA LEU A 138 10.53 0.28 2.37
C LEU A 138 9.07 0.22 1.88
N GLN A 139 8.76 0.60 0.64
CA GLN A 139 7.37 0.62 0.15
C GLN A 139 6.75 -0.78 0.03
N PHE A 140 7.56 -1.84 -0.14
CA PHE A 140 7.08 -3.21 -0.33
C PHE A 140 7.11 -4.06 0.95
N LEU A 141 7.42 -3.44 2.09
CA LEU A 141 7.47 -4.10 3.40
C LEU A 141 6.14 -4.82 3.70
N GLU A 142 5.03 -4.11 3.58
CA GLU A 142 3.68 -4.64 3.84
C GLU A 142 3.26 -5.74 2.86
N TYR A 143 3.70 -5.65 1.60
CA TYR A 143 3.47 -6.68 0.59
C TYR A 143 4.20 -7.98 0.93
N LEU A 144 5.43 -7.91 1.43
CA LEU A 144 6.19 -9.08 1.87
C LEU A 144 5.57 -9.74 3.11
N ILE A 145 5.08 -8.95 4.06
CA ILE A 145 4.38 -9.47 5.25
C ILE A 145 3.10 -10.21 4.82
N VAL A 146 2.33 -9.67 3.88
CA VAL A 146 1.07 -10.29 3.44
C VAL A 146 1.31 -11.50 2.52
N ASP A 147 2.10 -11.32 1.46
CA ASP A 147 2.30 -12.33 0.41
C ASP A 147 3.20 -13.48 0.86
N LYS A 148 4.29 -13.16 1.58
CA LYS A 148 5.31 -14.13 1.99
C LYS A 148 5.22 -14.51 3.46
N LYS A 149 4.30 -13.91 4.23
CA LYS A 149 4.14 -14.14 5.68
C LYS A 149 5.44 -13.91 6.45
N MET A 150 6.28 -12.98 5.96
CA MET A 150 7.56 -12.64 6.56
C MET A 150 7.38 -11.91 7.89
N GLY A 151 8.31 -12.14 8.81
CA GLY A 151 8.49 -11.40 10.05
C GLY A 151 9.20 -10.06 9.81
N PHE A 152 10.07 -9.68 10.75
CA PHE A 152 10.85 -8.44 10.68
C PHE A 152 11.89 -8.44 9.54
N GLU A 153 12.26 -9.61 9.03
CA GLU A 153 13.12 -9.76 7.86
C GLU A 153 12.53 -9.13 6.58
N ALA A 154 11.22 -8.85 6.56
CA ALA A 154 10.55 -8.11 5.49
C ALA A 154 11.16 -6.72 5.26
N ILE A 155 11.69 -6.07 6.31
CA ILE A 155 12.37 -4.77 6.22
C ILE A 155 13.61 -4.88 5.32
N SER A 156 14.50 -5.81 5.65
CA SER A 156 15.74 -6.05 4.90
C SER A 156 15.46 -6.52 3.48
N LYS A 157 14.51 -7.44 3.31
CA LYS A 157 14.15 -7.96 1.97
C LYS A 157 13.52 -6.87 1.09
N SER A 158 12.67 -5.99 1.63
CA SER A 158 12.14 -4.83 0.88
C SER A 158 13.26 -3.90 0.44
N TRP A 159 14.21 -3.63 1.35
CA TRP A 159 15.36 -2.78 1.06
C TRP A 159 16.24 -3.34 -0.05
N GLU A 160 16.49 -4.65 -0.05
CA GLU A 160 17.27 -5.33 -1.08
C GLU A 160 16.55 -5.39 -2.43
N MET A 161 15.28 -5.75 -2.42
CA MET A 161 14.46 -5.87 -3.63
C MET A 161 14.31 -4.55 -4.40
N THR A 162 14.47 -3.42 -3.72
CA THR A 162 14.40 -2.08 -4.31
C THR A 162 15.77 -1.51 -4.70
N LYS A 163 16.89 -2.19 -4.35
CA LYS A 163 18.23 -1.82 -4.81
C LYS A 163 18.28 -1.93 -6.34
N GLY A 164 18.96 -0.98 -6.98
CA GLY A 164 19.09 -0.93 -8.45
C GLY A 164 17.88 -0.36 -9.20
N VAL A 165 16.67 -0.37 -8.61
CA VAL A 165 15.43 0.10 -9.28
C VAL A 165 14.79 1.34 -8.66
N LYS A 166 15.41 1.93 -7.64
CA LYS A 166 14.89 3.10 -6.90
C LYS A 166 14.38 4.24 -7.79
N TRP A 167 15.10 4.59 -8.85
CA TRP A 167 14.71 5.68 -9.74
C TRP A 167 13.49 5.32 -10.59
N ASN A 168 13.40 4.07 -11.02
CA ASN A 168 12.24 3.58 -11.76
C ASN A 168 10.99 3.56 -10.86
N LEU A 169 11.15 3.14 -9.60
CA LEU A 169 10.09 3.19 -8.59
C LEU A 169 9.68 4.62 -8.22
N PHE A 170 10.63 5.55 -8.13
CA PHE A 170 10.34 6.96 -7.87
C PHE A 170 9.46 7.56 -8.95
N VAL A 171 9.84 7.40 -10.23
CA VAL A 171 9.04 7.90 -11.36
C VAL A 171 7.69 7.20 -11.43
N PHE A 172 7.63 5.89 -11.14
CA PHE A 172 6.38 5.16 -11.05
C PHE A 172 5.44 5.74 -9.97
N GLY A 173 5.98 6.04 -8.79
CA GLY A 173 5.23 6.69 -7.71
C GLY A 173 4.68 8.05 -8.13
N ILE A 174 5.49 8.87 -8.80
CA ILE A 174 5.02 10.16 -9.35
C ILE A 174 3.86 9.97 -10.33
N LEU A 175 3.98 9.02 -11.26
CA LEU A 175 2.92 8.75 -12.24
C LEU A 175 1.62 8.31 -11.55
N LEU A 176 1.68 7.43 -10.56
CA LEU A 176 0.49 7.02 -9.80
C LEU A 176 -0.12 8.19 -9.03
N THR A 177 0.70 9.04 -8.41
CA THR A 177 0.23 10.26 -7.73
C THR A 177 -0.48 11.19 -8.71
N LEU A 178 0.08 11.44 -9.89
CA LEU A 178 -0.55 12.26 -10.92
C LEU A 178 -1.89 11.66 -11.40
N ILE A 179 -1.95 10.34 -11.60
CA ILE A 179 -3.19 9.64 -11.96
C ILE A 179 -4.24 9.80 -10.86
N ASN A 180 -3.87 9.71 -9.58
CA ASN A 180 -4.79 9.91 -8.46
C ASN A 180 -5.27 11.37 -8.35
N ILE A 181 -4.41 12.35 -8.61
CA ILE A 181 -4.79 13.77 -8.67
C ILE A 181 -5.79 13.99 -9.81
N LEU A 182 -5.53 13.48 -11.01
CA LEU A 182 -6.47 13.55 -12.13
C LEU A 182 -7.80 12.86 -11.80
N GLY A 183 -7.75 11.72 -11.10
CA GLY A 183 -8.94 11.03 -10.59
C GLY A 183 -9.75 11.87 -9.60
N ALA A 184 -9.08 12.59 -8.70
CA ALA A 184 -9.72 13.53 -7.78
C ALA A 184 -10.39 14.70 -8.51
N LEU A 185 -9.70 15.29 -9.49
CA LEU A 185 -10.20 16.41 -10.30
C LEU A 185 -11.41 16.01 -11.17
N ALA A 186 -11.53 14.73 -11.54
CA ALA A 186 -12.68 14.17 -12.24
C ALA A 186 -13.88 13.91 -11.29
N LEU A 187 -14.28 14.92 -10.51
CA LEU A 187 -15.46 14.96 -9.63
C LEU A 187 -15.55 13.78 -8.64
N ILE A 188 -14.43 13.35 -8.04
CA ILE A 188 -14.36 12.22 -7.08
C ILE A 188 -14.67 10.85 -7.71
N VAL A 189 -15.50 10.76 -8.76
CA VAL A 189 -15.79 9.51 -9.50
C VAL A 189 -14.50 8.91 -10.05
N GLY A 190 -13.55 9.73 -10.48
CA GLY A 190 -12.25 9.26 -10.93
C GLY A 190 -11.42 8.54 -9.85
N LEU A 191 -11.61 8.87 -8.55
CA LEU A 191 -10.91 8.19 -7.44
C LEU A 191 -11.33 6.73 -7.28
N PHE A 192 -12.59 6.39 -7.60
CA PHE A 192 -13.07 5.01 -7.57
C PHE A 192 -12.37 4.12 -8.60
N VAL A 193 -11.70 4.70 -9.60
CA VAL A 193 -10.90 3.98 -10.60
C VAL A 193 -9.40 4.13 -10.34
N SER A 194 -8.94 5.34 -9.99
CA SER A 194 -7.52 5.63 -9.82
C SER A 194 -6.90 4.94 -8.60
N LEU A 195 -7.66 4.83 -7.50
CA LEU A 195 -7.20 4.16 -6.29
C LEU A 195 -7.02 2.64 -6.51
N PRO A 196 -8.02 1.88 -7.02
CA PRO A 196 -7.81 0.47 -7.33
C PRO A 196 -6.73 0.23 -8.38
N LEU A 197 -6.63 1.11 -9.39
CA LEU A 197 -5.56 1.06 -10.36
C LEU A 197 -4.20 1.15 -9.66
N SER A 198 -4.00 2.15 -8.81
CA SER A 198 -2.73 2.36 -8.12
C SER A 198 -2.36 1.16 -7.24
N MET A 199 -3.35 0.59 -6.56
CA MET A 199 -3.17 -0.57 -5.69
C MET A 199 -2.77 -1.82 -6.49
N VAL A 200 -3.49 -2.13 -7.57
CA VAL A 200 -3.21 -3.31 -8.41
C VAL A 200 -1.91 -3.12 -9.20
N ALA A 201 -1.63 -1.91 -9.69
CA ALA A 201 -0.37 -1.61 -10.37
C ALA A 201 0.83 -1.77 -9.42
N THR A 202 0.72 -1.29 -8.18
CA THR A 202 1.78 -1.46 -7.17
C THR A 202 1.98 -2.93 -6.80
N ALA A 203 0.88 -3.69 -6.62
CA ALA A 203 0.94 -5.13 -6.39
C ALA A 203 1.58 -5.90 -7.56
N PHE A 204 1.31 -5.48 -8.80
CA PHE A 204 1.94 -6.06 -9.99
C PHE A 204 3.44 -5.80 -10.03
N VAL A 205 3.86 -4.56 -9.73
CA VAL A 205 5.29 -4.21 -9.63
C VAL A 205 5.97 -5.02 -8.53
N TYR A 206 5.33 -5.13 -7.36
CA TYR A 206 5.81 -5.98 -6.27
C TYR A 206 6.04 -7.42 -6.73
N LYS A 207 5.05 -8.05 -7.38
CA LYS A 207 5.16 -9.44 -7.88
C LYS A 207 6.30 -9.61 -8.88
N LYS A 208 6.53 -8.62 -9.76
CA LYS A 208 7.66 -8.64 -10.69
C LYS A 208 9.01 -8.51 -9.98
N LEU A 209 9.12 -7.67 -8.94
CA LEU A 209 10.39 -7.46 -8.25
C LEU A 209 10.72 -8.62 -7.31
N VAL A 210 9.73 -9.16 -6.60
CA VAL A 210 9.95 -10.28 -5.67
C VAL A 210 10.33 -11.57 -6.37
N SER A 211 9.95 -11.75 -7.65
CA SER A 211 10.37 -12.91 -8.44
C SER A 211 11.82 -12.82 -8.94
N GLN A 212 12.48 -11.68 -8.78
CA GLN A 212 13.84 -11.43 -9.26
C GLN A 212 14.91 -11.55 -8.15
N VAL A 213 14.50 -11.75 -6.89
CA VAL A 213 15.38 -11.72 -5.71
C VAL A 213 15.04 -12.84 -4.74
#